data_AF-A0AAN8FIB9-F1
#
_entry.id   AF-A0AAN8FIB9-F1
#
_cell.length_a   1.000
_cell.length_b   1.000
_cell.length_c   1.000
_cell.angle_alpha   90.00
_cell.angle_beta   90.00
_cell.angle_gamma   90.00
#
_symmetry.space_group_name_H-M   'P 1'
#
loop_
_entity.id
_entity.type
_entity.pdbx_description
1 polymer ?
#
loop_
_entity_poly.entity_id
_entity_poly.type
_entity_poly.pdbx_seq_one_letter_code
_entity_poly.pdbx_strand_id
1 'polypeptide(L)'
;MFFLLLVGLLHGGDAQNICQWTSPLNDVDRSLFVEMHNTYRAYVARGQAYQLGDKLPGSTGLFELKYDCQLELMAQMNTYSCNQTFHPPTTSINYFT
;
A
#
# COMPACT_ATOMS: atom_id res chain seq x y z
N MET A 1 3.21 52.65 -4.33
CA MET A 1 4.18 52.61 -3.22
C MET A 1 3.77 51.43 -2.34
N PHE A 2 4.39 50.26 -2.57
CA PHE A 2 5.27 49.57 -1.60
C PHE A 2 4.50 49.20 -0.31
N PHE A 3 4.14 47.94 -0.08
CA PHE A 3 5.10 46.88 0.25
C PHE A 3 4.60 45.49 -0.16
N LEU A 4 5.48 44.79 -0.87
CA LEU A 4 5.47 43.35 -1.12
C LEU A 4 6.22 42.63 0.04
N LEU A 5 5.86 41.35 0.24
CA LEU A 5 6.60 40.27 0.91
C LEU A 5 6.60 40.23 2.45
N LEU A 6 6.03 39.15 3.00
CA LEU A 6 6.85 38.12 3.63
C LEU A 6 6.11 36.77 3.68
N VAL A 7 6.84 35.77 3.23
CA VAL A 7 6.52 34.35 3.12
C VAL A 7 6.19 33.77 4.50
N GLY A 8 5.01 33.19 4.63
CA GLY A 8 4.65 32.25 5.71
C GLY A 8 4.61 30.83 5.17
N LEU A 9 5.78 30.30 4.76
CA LEU A 9 6.00 28.88 4.51
C LEU A 9 6.01 28.19 5.88
N LEU A 10 4.92 27.56 6.30
CA LEU A 10 4.81 26.43 7.24
C LEU A 10 3.34 26.00 7.11
N HIS A 11 2.99 24.84 6.54
CA HIS A 11 3.26 23.54 7.11
C HIS A 11 3.82 22.64 6.01
N GLY A 12 5.11 22.30 6.10
CA GLY A 12 5.55 21.03 5.55
C GLY A 12 4.67 19.96 6.20
N GLY A 13 3.87 19.27 5.40
CA GLY A 13 3.29 18.02 5.86
C GLY A 13 4.46 17.15 6.27
N ASP A 14 4.49 16.74 7.54
CA ASP A 14 5.46 15.77 8.03
C ASP A 14 5.53 14.65 6.99
N ALA A 15 6.72 14.43 6.43
CA ALA A 15 6.99 13.21 5.69
C ALA A 15 6.83 12.08 6.71
N GLN A 16 5.62 11.53 6.80
CA GLN A 16 5.36 10.34 7.60
C GLN A 16 6.23 9.24 7.02
N ASN A 17 7.39 8.98 7.62
CA ASN A 17 8.23 7.84 7.25
C ASN A 17 7.48 6.57 7.65
N ILE A 18 6.58 6.10 6.79
CA ILE A 18 5.80 4.87 6.99
C ILE A 18 6.77 3.73 7.26
N CYS A 19 7.87 3.69 6.51
CA CYS A 19 9.02 2.84 6.77
C CYS A 19 10.27 3.70 7.00
N GLN A 20 11.11 3.27 7.94
CA GLN A 20 12.25 4.06 8.43
C GLN A 20 13.56 3.85 7.63
N TRP A 21 13.57 2.97 6.64
CA TRP A 21 14.77 2.63 5.86
C TRP A 21 14.78 3.25 4.47
N THR A 22 15.98 3.31 3.90
CA THR A 22 16.19 3.73 2.51
C THR A 22 15.58 2.70 1.56
N SER A 23 14.55 3.12 0.84
CA SER A 23 13.82 2.31 -0.15
C SER A 23 13.63 3.13 -1.41
N PRO A 24 13.59 2.50 -2.61
CA PRO A 24 13.17 3.19 -3.82
C PRO A 24 11.69 3.62 -3.77
N LEU A 25 10.89 3.08 -2.84
CA LEU A 25 9.51 3.50 -2.63
C LEU A 25 9.43 4.69 -1.68
N ASN A 26 8.63 5.69 -2.06
CA ASN A 26 8.25 6.79 -1.17
C ASN A 26 6.88 6.51 -0.52
N ASP A 27 6.48 7.33 0.45
CA ASP A 27 5.23 7.12 1.21
C ASP A 27 3.95 7.29 0.37
N VAL A 28 4.01 8.03 -0.74
CA VAL A 28 2.91 8.12 -1.70
C VAL A 28 2.69 6.77 -2.39
N ASP A 29 3.77 6.11 -2.82
CA ASP A 29 3.69 4.78 -3.42
C ASP A 29 3.17 3.74 -2.42
N ARG A 30 3.65 3.79 -1.18
CA ARG A 30 3.17 2.91 -0.09
C ARG A 30 1.67 3.05 0.14
N SER A 31 1.21 4.30 0.23
CA SER A 31 -0.20 4.63 0.42
C SER A 31 -1.04 4.17 -0.76
N LEU A 32 -0.57 4.40 -2.00
CA LEU A 32 -1.23 3.97 -3.22
C LEU A 32 -1.41 2.44 -3.25
N PHE A 33 -0.37 1.67 -2.89
CA PHE A 33 -0.46 0.21 -2.89
C PHE A 33 -1.53 -0.29 -1.92
N VAL A 34 -1.53 0.16 -0.67
CA VAL A 34 -2.51 -0.31 0.32
C VAL A 34 -3.93 0.18 -0.01
N GLU A 35 -4.08 1.42 -0.48
CA GLU A 35 -5.36 2.00 -0.88
C GLU A 35 -5.99 1.24 -2.05
N MET A 36 -5.22 0.97 -3.11
CA MET A 36 -5.75 0.19 -4.24
C MET A 36 -6.21 -1.20 -3.80
N HIS A 37 -5.38 -1.92 -3.03
CA HIS A 37 -5.74 -3.25 -2.57
C HIS A 37 -7.01 -3.21 -1.71
N ASN A 38 -7.11 -2.27 -0.77
CA ASN A 38 -8.29 -2.14 0.08
C ASN A 38 -9.54 -1.73 -0.70
N THR A 39 -9.39 -0.90 -1.74
CA THR A 39 -10.49 -0.54 -2.64
C THR A 39 -11.04 -1.79 -3.35
N TYR A 40 -10.18 -2.59 -3.97
CA TYR A 40 -10.61 -3.81 -4.64
C TYR A 40 -11.16 -4.86 -3.67
N ARG A 41 -10.53 -5.02 -2.51
CA ARG A 41 -11.03 -5.90 -1.44
C ARG A 41 -12.40 -5.46 -0.97
N ALA A 42 -12.67 -4.17 -0.83
CA ALA A 42 -13.99 -3.67 -0.46
C ALA A 42 -15.06 -4.00 -1.51
N TYR A 43 -14.73 -3.91 -2.81
CA TYR A 43 -15.66 -4.36 -3.85
C TYR A 43 -15.94 -5.86 -3.77
N VAL A 44 -14.93 -6.69 -3.52
CA VAL A 44 -15.11 -8.14 -3.34
C VAL A 44 -15.97 -8.41 -2.10
N ALA A 45 -15.64 -7.81 -0.94
CA ALA A 45 -16.38 -8.02 0.31
C ALA A 45 -17.88 -7.72 0.17
N ARG A 46 -18.23 -6.68 -0.59
CA ARG A 46 -19.62 -6.26 -0.85
C ARG A 46 -20.32 -7.06 -1.97
N GLY A 47 -19.64 -8.01 -2.61
CA GLY A 47 -20.17 -8.72 -3.78
C GLY A 47 -20.41 -7.81 -4.98
N GLN A 48 -19.58 -6.77 -5.12
CA GLN A 48 -19.64 -5.76 -6.18
C GLN A 48 -18.53 -5.94 -7.22
N ALA A 49 -17.54 -6.79 -6.96
CA ALA A 49 -16.51 -7.15 -7.91
C ALA A 49 -17.08 -8.07 -9.00
N TYR A 50 -16.67 -7.87 -10.26
CA TYR A 50 -17.12 -8.63 -11.41
C TYR A 50 -15.96 -9.43 -12.01
N GLN A 51 -16.25 -10.67 -12.39
CA GLN A 51 -15.45 -11.48 -13.29
C GLN A 51 -16.19 -11.62 -14.62
N LEU A 52 -15.51 -12.10 -15.66
CA LEU A 52 -16.13 -12.38 -16.96
C LEU A 52 -17.33 -13.34 -16.78
N GLY A 53 -18.55 -12.79 -16.82
CA GLY A 53 -19.80 -13.52 -16.73
C GLY A 53 -20.64 -13.25 -15.48
N ASP A 54 -20.04 -12.97 -14.32
CA ASP A 54 -20.77 -12.90 -13.04
C ASP A 54 -20.08 -12.06 -11.95
N LYS A 55 -20.83 -11.72 -10.90
CA LYS A 55 -20.29 -11.11 -9.67
C LYS A 55 -19.54 -12.13 -8.82
N LEU A 56 -18.43 -11.72 -8.24
CA LEU A 56 -17.76 -12.50 -7.20
C LEU A 56 -18.64 -12.53 -5.93
N PRO A 57 -18.68 -13.65 -5.20
CA PRO A 57 -19.41 -13.72 -3.94
C PRO A 57 -18.81 -12.74 -2.92
N GLY A 58 -19.68 -12.13 -2.12
CA GLY A 58 -19.28 -11.29 -0.98
C GLY A 58 -18.56 -12.11 0.11
N SER A 59 -17.88 -11.41 1.02
CA SER A 59 -17.22 -12.02 2.17
C SER A 59 -17.29 -11.13 3.40
N THR A 60 -17.66 -11.71 4.54
CA THR A 60 -17.61 -11.07 5.86
C THR A 60 -16.25 -11.22 6.56
N GLY A 61 -15.37 -12.08 6.03
CA GLY A 61 -14.04 -12.35 6.59
C GLY A 61 -12.89 -11.69 5.84
N LEU A 62 -13.19 -10.75 4.92
CA LEU A 62 -12.17 -10.08 4.14
C LEU A 62 -11.70 -8.80 4.84
N PHE A 63 -10.62 -8.92 5.61
CA PHE A 63 -10.08 -7.81 6.41
C PHE A 63 -9.38 -6.75 5.57
N GLU A 64 -9.36 -5.52 6.10
CA GLU A 64 -8.56 -4.41 5.56
C GLU A 64 -7.06 -4.69 5.73
N LEU A 65 -6.26 -4.36 4.72
CA LEU A 65 -4.81 -4.46 4.79
C LEU A 65 -4.22 -3.20 5.43
N LYS A 66 -3.16 -3.38 6.19
CA LYS A 66 -2.27 -2.31 6.65
C LYS A 66 -0.92 -2.46 5.96
N TYR A 67 -0.26 -1.34 5.69
CA TYR A 67 1.09 -1.37 5.16
C TYR A 67 2.03 -1.96 6.23
N ASP A 68 2.88 -2.91 5.83
CA ASP A 68 3.86 -3.52 6.70
C ASP A 68 5.23 -3.42 6.05
N CYS A 69 6.13 -2.73 6.75
CA CYS A 69 7.47 -2.50 6.26
C CYS A 69 8.26 -3.82 6.14
N GLN A 70 8.14 -4.77 7.06
CA GLN A 70 8.86 -6.05 6.94
C GLN A 70 8.49 -6.79 5.65
N LEU A 71 7.21 -6.71 5.24
CA LEU A 71 6.76 -7.24 3.95
C LEU A 71 7.38 -6.48 2.77
N GLU A 72 7.47 -5.16 2.84
CA GLU A 72 8.16 -4.33 1.82
C GLU A 72 9.61 -4.79 1.67
N LEU A 73 10.34 -4.95 2.78
CA LEU A 73 11.74 -5.37 2.75
C LEU A 73 11.89 -6.75 2.09
N MET A 74 11.04 -7.71 2.43
CA MET A 74 11.06 -9.03 1.81
C MET A 74 10.74 -8.95 0.31
N ALA A 75 9.74 -8.16 -0.09
CA ALA A 75 9.41 -7.94 -1.49
C ALA A 75 10.59 -7.31 -2.25
N GLN A 76 11.22 -6.28 -1.67
CA GLN A 76 12.38 -5.60 -2.25
C GLN A 76 13.60 -6.52 -2.36
N MET A 77 13.87 -7.36 -1.36
CA MET A 77 14.97 -8.34 -1.41
C MET A 77 14.84 -9.28 -2.61
N ASN A 78 13.62 -9.62 -3.01
CA ASN A 78 13.37 -10.49 -4.15
C ASN A 78 13.51 -9.78 -5.50
N THR A 79 13.36 -8.45 -5.56
CA THR A 79 13.52 -7.70 -6.81
C THR A 79 14.98 -7.43 -7.17
N TYR A 80 15.91 -7.40 -6.20
CA TYR A 80 17.33 -7.08 -6.47
C TYR A 80 17.99 -8.00 -7.49
N SER A 81 17.66 -9.30 -7.48
CA SER A 81 18.24 -10.27 -8.43
C SER A 81 17.56 -10.25 -9.80
N CYS A 82 16.45 -9.52 -9.94
CA CYS A 82 15.55 -9.55 -11.11
C CYS A 82 15.13 -10.97 -11.52
N ASN A 83 15.20 -11.95 -10.61
CA ASN A 83 14.85 -13.32 -10.87
C ASN A 83 13.34 -13.53 -10.67
N GLN A 84 12.65 -13.96 -11.73
CA GLN A 84 11.21 -14.17 -11.73
C GLN A 84 10.78 -15.52 -11.12
N THR A 85 11.70 -16.36 -10.67
CA THR A 85 11.37 -17.67 -10.09
C THR A 85 11.11 -17.65 -8.58
N PHE A 86 11.08 -16.47 -7.95
CA PHE A 86 10.77 -16.37 -6.53
C PHE A 86 9.27 -16.61 -6.27
N HIS A 87 8.97 -17.56 -5.40
CA HIS A 87 7.63 -17.80 -4.88
C HIS A 87 7.60 -17.45 -3.39
N PRO A 88 6.80 -16.46 -2.96
CA PRO A 88 6.64 -16.18 -1.54
C PRO A 88 6.01 -17.39 -0.83
N PRO A 89 6.26 -17.58 0.48
CA PRO A 89 5.56 -18.57 1.29
C PRO A 89 4.03 -18.41 1.16
N THR A 90 3.31 -19.53 1.13
CA THR A 90 1.84 -19.53 0.98
C THR A 90 1.08 -19.16 2.25
N THR A 91 1.77 -19.12 3.40
CA THR A 91 1.20 -18.72 4.67
C THR A 91 1.30 -17.22 4.85
N SER A 92 0.18 -16.58 5.19
CA SER A 92 0.17 -15.18 5.59
C SER A 92 1.04 -15.00 6.83
N ILE A 93 2.05 -14.17 6.71
CA ILE A 93 2.95 -13.81 7.81
C ILE A 93 2.32 -12.77 8.76
N ASN A 94 1.22 -12.12 8.35
CA ASN A 94 0.53 -11.07 9.11
C ASN A 94 -0.97 -11.33 9.32
N TYR A 95 -1.35 -12.54 9.74
CA TYR A 95 -2.77 -12.87 9.96
C TYR A 95 -3.38 -12.33 11.26
N PHE A 96 -2.62 -11.59 12.08
CA PHE A 96 -2.99 -11.20 13.44
C PHE A 96 -2.93 -9.70 13.78
N THR A 97 -2.68 -8.83 12.81
CA THR A 97 -2.57 -7.37 12.99
C THR A 97 -3.61 -6.61 12.19
#